data_AF-A0AA40MGE7-F1
#
_entry.id   AF-A0AA40MGE7-F1
#
_cell.length_a   1.000
_cell.length_b   1.000
_cell.length_c   1.000
_cell.angle_alpha   90.00
_cell.angle_beta   90.00
_cell.angle_gamma   90.00
#
_symmetry.space_group_name_H-M   'P 1'
#
loop_
_entity.id
_entity.type
_entity.pdbx_description
1 polymer ?
#
loop_
_entity_poly.entity_id
_entity_poly.type
_entity_poly.pdbx_seq_one_letter_code
_entity_poly.pdbx_strand_id
1 'polypeptide(L)'
;MLLVFRWLPVRWRTPRLCLWLLSHGPLPIDPCLPPLAWAQRCVQRGDAVIRRRGRRATEPGDLQARSVYGSAVALGYYDLADVASPRTLQPVADSTWTREQLERLRQIGVGHGAALREYAGDYFYD
;
A
#
# COMPACT_ATOMS: atom_id res chain seq x y z
N MET A 1 5.91 7.17 12.55
CA MET A 1 6.75 6.38 11.60
C MET A 1 7.25 7.13 10.38
N LEU A 2 6.44 7.95 9.68
CA LEU A 2 6.84 8.63 8.43
C LEU A 2 8.03 9.62 8.56
N LEU A 3 8.33 10.12 9.75
CA LEU A 3 9.46 11.03 10.01
C LEU A 3 10.83 10.35 9.79
N VAL A 4 10.94 9.05 10.07
CA VAL A 4 12.20 8.29 9.93
C VAL A 4 12.68 8.28 8.47
N PHE A 5 11.76 8.29 7.51
CA PHE A 5 12.07 8.27 6.07
C PHE A 5 12.79 9.52 5.57
N ARG A 6 12.49 10.69 6.14
CA ARG A 6 13.10 11.95 5.70
C ARG A 6 14.59 11.98 6.00
N TRP A 7 15.02 11.29 7.06
CA TRP A 7 16.39 11.26 7.55
C TRP A 7 17.20 10.04 7.09
N LEU A 8 16.53 9.00 6.56
CA LEU A 8 17.21 7.84 6.03
C LEU A 8 18.03 8.19 4.78
N PRO A 9 19.32 7.81 4.71
CA PRO A 9 20.14 7.99 3.52
C PRO A 9 19.49 7.27 2.33
N VAL A 10 19.59 7.84 1.13
CA VAL A 10 18.91 7.32 -0.06
C VAL A 10 19.24 5.85 -0.35
N ARG A 11 20.47 5.41 -0.07
CA ARG A 11 20.88 3.99 -0.22
C ARG A 11 20.06 3.01 0.62
N TRP A 12 19.36 3.47 1.66
CA TRP A 12 18.50 2.66 2.53
C TRP A 12 17.04 2.67 2.07
N ARG A 13 16.68 3.56 1.13
CA ARG A 13 15.32 3.70 0.60
C ARG A 13 15.12 2.69 -0.53
N THR A 14 14.81 1.46 -0.15
CA THR A 14 14.64 0.33 -1.06
C THR A 14 13.17 -0.13 -1.11
N PRO A 15 12.76 -0.88 -2.15
CA PRO A 15 11.46 -1.55 -2.16
C PRO A 15 11.18 -2.39 -0.90
N ARG A 16 12.21 -3.10 -0.40
CA ARG A 16 12.11 -3.92 0.83
C ARG A 16 11.75 -3.08 2.06
N LEU A 17 12.33 -1.89 2.19
CA LEU A 17 12.00 -0.98 3.29
C LEU A 17 10.55 -0.48 3.18
N CYS A 18 10.08 -0.19 1.97
CA CYS A 18 8.70 0.21 1.72
C CYS A 18 7.73 -0.90 2.16
N LEU A 19 7.99 -2.15 1.74
CA LEU A 19 7.22 -3.31 2.16
C LEU A 19 7.20 -3.45 3.68
N TRP A 20 8.37 -3.35 4.34
CA TRP A 20 8.45 -3.45 5.79
C TRP A 20 7.61 -2.39 6.51
N LEU A 21 7.68 -1.13 6.07
CA LEU A 21 6.89 -0.04 6.65
C LEU A 21 5.39 -0.20 6.46
N LEU A 22 4.97 -0.74 5.31
CA LEU A 22 3.57 -0.95 5.04
C LEU A 22 3.05 -2.11 5.88
N SER A 23 3.78 -3.23 5.97
CA SER A 23 3.36 -4.37 6.78
C SER A 23 3.32 -4.11 8.29
N HIS A 24 4.16 -3.23 8.82
CA HIS A 24 4.26 -2.98 10.28
C HIS A 24 3.65 -1.65 10.70
N GLY A 25 3.03 -0.94 9.77
CA GLY A 25 2.42 0.35 10.01
C GLY A 25 1.03 0.23 10.61
N PRO A 26 0.63 1.06 11.59
CA PRO A 26 -0.76 1.04 12.07
C PRO A 26 -1.73 1.45 10.95
N LEU A 27 -2.93 0.86 10.89
CA LEU A 27 -3.95 1.32 9.94
C LEU A 27 -4.45 2.73 10.33
N PRO A 28 -4.79 3.59 9.36
CA PRO A 28 -5.22 4.96 9.62
C PRO A 28 -6.72 5.03 9.97
N ILE A 29 -7.11 4.31 11.00
CA ILE A 29 -8.47 4.27 11.53
C ILE A 29 -8.72 5.53 12.36
N ASP A 30 -9.87 6.15 12.14
CA ASP A 30 -10.29 7.38 12.81
C ASP A 30 -11.81 7.33 13.01
N PRO A 31 -12.31 6.99 14.22
CA PRO A 31 -13.74 6.80 14.47
C PRO A 31 -14.63 7.99 14.08
N CYS A 32 -14.05 9.20 13.98
CA CYS A 32 -14.76 10.41 13.58
C CYS A 32 -15.01 10.49 12.06
N LEU A 33 -14.54 9.52 11.28
CA LEU A 33 -14.63 9.53 9.82
C LEU A 33 -15.33 8.28 9.29
N PRO A 34 -15.98 8.38 8.11
CA PRO A 34 -16.59 7.22 7.49
C PRO A 34 -15.53 6.18 7.10
N PRO A 35 -15.84 4.87 7.14
CA PRO A 35 -14.93 3.78 6.80
C PRO A 35 -14.20 3.95 5.46
N LEU A 36 -14.88 4.48 4.44
CA LEU A 36 -14.27 4.74 3.14
C LEU A 36 -13.09 5.73 3.23
N ALA A 37 -13.17 6.71 4.14
CA ALA A 37 -12.07 7.66 4.36
C ALA A 37 -10.84 6.98 4.98
N TRP A 38 -11.01 5.92 5.78
CA TRP A 38 -9.88 5.12 6.29
C TRP A 38 -9.16 4.42 5.15
N ALA A 39 -9.89 3.80 4.23
CA ALA A 39 -9.31 3.16 3.04
C ALA A 39 -8.56 4.17 2.17
N GLN A 40 -9.14 5.35 1.92
CA GLN A 40 -8.48 6.43 1.18
C GLN A 40 -7.20 6.92 1.88
N ARG A 41 -7.23 7.11 3.21
CA ARG A 41 -6.03 7.47 4.00
C ARG A 41 -4.98 6.36 3.95
N CYS A 42 -5.38 5.09 3.92
CA CYS A 42 -4.48 3.95 3.79
C CYS A 42 -3.74 3.97 2.45
N VAL A 43 -4.46 4.25 1.35
CA VAL A 43 -3.88 4.43 0.01
C VAL A 43 -2.93 5.63 0.00
N GLN A 44 -3.36 6.79 0.50
CA GLN A 44 -2.52 8.00 0.57
C GLN A 44 -1.23 7.78 1.37
N ARG A 45 -1.31 7.03 2.47
CA ARG A 45 -0.14 6.65 3.25
C ARG A 45 0.79 5.73 2.48
N GLY A 46 0.26 4.73 1.78
CA GLY A 46 1.04 3.85 0.90
C GLY A 46 1.79 4.63 -0.18
N ASP A 47 1.06 5.52 -0.83
CA ASP A 47 1.59 6.48 -1.80
C ASP A 47 2.74 7.30 -1.24
N ALA A 48 2.59 7.83 -0.03
CA ALA A 48 3.62 8.61 0.63
C ALA A 48 4.86 7.78 0.96
N VAL A 49 4.71 6.52 1.38
CA VAL A 49 5.84 5.61 1.65
C VAL A 49 6.62 5.34 0.37
N ILE A 50 5.94 4.97 -0.71
CA ILE A 50 6.58 4.62 -1.98
C ILE A 50 7.23 5.86 -2.62
N ARG A 51 6.53 7.00 -2.66
CA ARG A 51 7.03 8.24 -3.28
C ARG A 51 8.30 8.77 -2.61
N ARG A 52 8.45 8.61 -1.28
CA ARG A 52 9.62 9.08 -0.54
C ARG A 52 10.90 8.30 -0.85
N ARG A 53 10.81 7.20 -1.61
CA ARG A 53 11.97 6.45 -2.11
C ARG A 53 12.79 7.25 -3.13
N GLY A 54 12.11 7.91 -4.08
CA GLY A 54 12.75 8.57 -5.22
C GLY A 54 13.53 9.84 -4.88
N ARG A 55 14.59 10.11 -5.66
CA ARG A 55 15.49 11.27 -5.45
C ARG A 55 15.05 12.55 -6.15
N ARG A 56 14.40 12.50 -7.33
CA ARG A 56 14.04 13.72 -8.09
C ARG A 56 13.08 13.55 -9.29
N ALA A 57 12.62 12.34 -9.61
CA ALA A 57 11.51 12.09 -10.53
C ALA A 57 10.81 10.80 -10.07
N THR A 58 9.50 10.67 -10.29
CA THR A 58 8.79 9.44 -9.92
C THR A 58 9.24 8.34 -10.89
N GLU A 59 9.98 7.34 -10.41
CA GLU A 59 10.40 6.22 -11.24
C GLU A 59 9.18 5.47 -11.77
N PRO A 60 9.18 4.98 -13.03
CA PRO A 60 8.05 4.22 -13.59
C PRO A 60 7.63 3.05 -12.70
N GLY A 61 8.60 2.35 -12.09
CA GLY A 61 8.34 1.27 -11.13
C GLY A 61 7.62 1.74 -9.86
N ASP A 62 7.84 2.98 -9.39
CA ASP A 62 7.11 3.54 -8.25
C ASP A 62 5.67 3.89 -8.60
N LEU A 63 5.41 4.35 -9.83
CA LEU A 63 4.04 4.56 -10.31
C LEU A 63 3.30 3.22 -10.36
N GLN A 64 3.94 2.17 -10.88
CA GLN A 64 3.37 0.83 -10.89
C GLN A 64 3.10 0.33 -9.47
N ALA A 65 4.07 0.43 -8.56
CA ALA A 65 3.91 -0.04 -7.18
C ALA A 65 2.77 0.69 -6.44
N ARG A 66 2.64 2.00 -6.64
CA ARG A 66 1.53 2.80 -6.09
C ARG A 66 0.17 2.33 -6.60
N SER A 67 0.06 2.10 -7.90
CA SER A 67 -1.14 1.56 -8.53
C SER A 67 -1.49 0.18 -7.97
N VAL A 68 -0.51 -0.74 -7.93
CA VAL A 68 -0.66 -2.09 -7.37
C VAL A 68 -1.18 -2.04 -5.94
N TYR A 69 -0.55 -1.25 -5.07
CA TYR A 69 -0.96 -1.12 -3.68
C TYR A 69 -2.36 -0.52 -3.54
N GLY A 70 -2.65 0.59 -4.23
CA GLY A 70 -3.92 1.28 -4.15
C GLY A 70 -5.10 0.43 -4.64
N SER A 71 -4.93 -0.23 -5.79
CA SER A 71 -5.93 -1.17 -6.32
C SER A 71 -6.13 -2.36 -5.39
N ALA A 72 -5.05 -2.90 -4.81
CA ALA A 72 -5.16 -4.02 -3.87
C ALA A 72 -5.91 -3.65 -2.58
N VAL A 73 -5.68 -2.44 -2.02
CA VAL A 73 -6.46 -1.93 -0.89
C VAL A 73 -7.94 -1.84 -1.25
N ALA A 74 -8.28 -1.31 -2.42
CA ALA A 74 -9.66 -1.24 -2.88
C ALA A 74 -10.28 -2.64 -3.02
N LEU A 75 -9.57 -3.58 -3.64
CA LEU A 75 -10.05 -4.96 -3.81
C LEU A 75 -10.29 -5.66 -2.47
N GLY A 76 -9.39 -5.50 -1.49
CA GLY A 76 -9.59 -6.06 -0.14
C GLY A 76 -10.74 -5.39 0.60
N TYR A 77 -10.87 -4.06 0.48
CA TYR A 77 -11.92 -3.30 1.16
C TYR A 77 -13.33 -3.63 0.64
N TYR A 78 -13.47 -3.87 -0.66
CA TYR A 78 -14.75 -4.25 -1.29
C TYR A 78 -14.98 -5.77 -1.34
N ASP A 79 -14.10 -6.58 -0.76
CA ASP A 79 -14.19 -8.05 -0.80
C ASP A 79 -14.18 -8.66 -2.21
N LEU A 80 -13.43 -8.02 -3.13
CA LEU A 80 -13.33 -8.40 -4.55
C LEU A 80 -12.00 -9.04 -4.93
N ALA A 81 -11.15 -9.35 -3.94
CA ALA A 81 -9.80 -9.88 -4.19
C ALA A 81 -9.82 -11.23 -4.92
N ASP A 82 -10.76 -12.11 -4.61
CA ASP A 82 -10.89 -13.44 -5.23
C ASP A 82 -11.54 -13.38 -6.63
N VAL A 83 -12.38 -12.35 -6.87
CA VAL A 83 -13.04 -12.11 -8.16
C VAL A 83 -12.06 -11.49 -9.16
N ALA A 84 -11.13 -10.67 -8.67
CA ALA A 84 -10.07 -10.08 -9.48
C ALA A 84 -9.01 -11.13 -9.83
N SER A 85 -9.25 -11.90 -10.89
CA SER A 85 -8.32 -12.92 -11.41
C SER A 85 -6.86 -12.42 -11.38
N PRO A 86 -5.94 -13.09 -10.67
CA PRO A 86 -4.60 -12.59 -10.47
C PRO A 86 -3.79 -12.72 -11.77
N ARG A 87 -3.81 -11.67 -12.60
CA ARG A 87 -2.78 -11.53 -13.63
C ARG A 87 -1.43 -11.46 -12.92
N THR A 88 -0.49 -12.29 -13.35
CA THR A 88 0.88 -12.26 -12.85
C THR A 88 1.44 -10.87 -13.09
N LEU A 89 1.88 -10.19 -12.03
CA LEU A 89 2.47 -8.87 -12.14
C LEU A 89 3.83 -8.97 -12.84
N GLN A 90 4.05 -8.12 -13.84
CA GLN A 90 5.35 -7.96 -14.48
C GLN A 90 5.86 -6.56 -14.17
N PRO A 91 7.06 -6.41 -13.58
CA PRO A 91 7.67 -5.10 -13.41
C PRO A 91 7.77 -4.37 -14.75
N VAL A 92 7.51 -3.06 -14.75
CA VAL A 92 7.82 -2.22 -15.91
C VAL A 92 9.33 -2.23 -16.20
N ALA A 93 9.71 -1.92 -17.44
CA ALA A 93 11.12 -1.82 -17.84
C ALA A 93 11.89 -0.89 -16.88
N ASP A 94 13.13 -1.29 -16.56
CA ASP A 94 14.03 -0.58 -15.65
C ASP A 94 13.50 -0.33 -14.23
N SER A 95 12.46 -1.09 -13.83
CA SER A 95 11.93 -1.03 -12.47
C SER A 95 12.92 -1.62 -11.47
N THR A 96 13.15 -0.90 -10.38
CA THR A 96 13.87 -1.42 -9.20
C THR A 96 12.99 -2.34 -8.34
N TRP A 97 11.68 -2.43 -8.60
CA TRP A 97 10.78 -3.39 -7.97
C TRP A 97 10.85 -4.73 -8.69
N THR A 98 11.06 -5.81 -7.93
CA THR A 98 10.95 -7.17 -8.47
C THR A 98 9.49 -7.63 -8.53
N ARG A 99 9.21 -8.68 -9.31
CA ARG A 99 7.89 -9.32 -9.38
C ARG A 99 7.39 -9.72 -7.99
N GLU A 100 8.23 -10.37 -7.21
CA GLU A 100 7.92 -10.87 -5.87
C GLU A 100 7.61 -9.71 -4.91
N GLN A 101 8.28 -8.57 -5.07
CA GLN A 101 8.01 -7.39 -4.25
C GLN A 101 6.68 -6.74 -4.61
N LEU A 102 6.33 -6.66 -5.90
CA LEU A 102 5.01 -6.17 -6.34
C LEU A 102 3.89 -7.11 -5.89
N GLU A 103 4.13 -8.42 -5.95
CA GLU A 103 3.20 -9.42 -5.44
C GLU A 103 3.00 -9.30 -3.93
N ARG A 104 4.10 -9.14 -3.19
CA ARG A 104 4.03 -8.89 -1.75
C ARG A 104 3.29 -7.58 -1.44
N LEU A 105 3.51 -6.54 -2.23
CA LEU A 105 2.82 -5.26 -2.10
C LEU A 105 1.31 -5.41 -2.32
N ARG A 106 0.91 -6.20 -3.32
CA ARG A 106 -0.49 -6.57 -3.57
C ARG A 106 -1.10 -7.28 -2.36
N GLN A 107 -0.43 -8.29 -1.81
CA GLN A 107 -0.90 -9.01 -0.62
C GLN A 107 -1.10 -8.08 0.58
N ILE A 108 -0.14 -7.19 0.84
CA ILE A 108 -0.25 -6.20 1.92
C ILE A 108 -1.46 -5.28 1.68
N GLY A 109 -1.64 -4.79 0.45
CA GLY A 109 -2.78 -3.95 0.10
C GLY A 109 -4.11 -4.64 0.35
N VAL A 110 -4.28 -5.87 -0.14
CA VAL A 110 -5.49 -6.68 0.10
C VAL A 110 -5.74 -6.86 1.59
N GLY A 111 -4.72 -7.25 2.36
CA GLY A 111 -4.84 -7.43 3.81
C GLY A 111 -5.24 -6.16 4.55
N HIS A 112 -4.69 -5.01 4.17
CA HIS A 112 -5.11 -3.72 4.74
C HIS A 112 -6.57 -3.37 4.39
N GLY A 113 -6.99 -3.62 3.15
CA GLY A 113 -8.38 -3.40 2.74
C GLY A 113 -9.36 -4.25 3.55
N ALA A 114 -9.07 -5.55 3.69
CA ALA A 114 -9.88 -6.48 4.46
C ALA A 114 -9.97 -6.09 5.94
N ALA A 115 -8.83 -5.78 6.57
CA ALA A 115 -8.80 -5.36 7.98
C ALA A 115 -9.59 -4.06 8.23
N LEU A 116 -9.57 -3.11 7.28
CA LEU A 116 -10.39 -1.90 7.36
C LEU A 116 -11.88 -2.19 7.21
N ARG A 117 -12.26 -3.16 6.35
CA ARG A 117 -13.63 -3.63 6.20
C ARG A 117 -14.12 -4.30 7.49
N GLU A 118 -13.33 -5.20 8.06
CA GLU A 118 -13.64 -5.89 9.32
C GLU A 118 -13.86 -4.89 10.45
N TYR A 119 -12.92 -3.96 10.66
CA TYR A 119 -13.04 -2.94 11.70
C TYR A 119 -14.26 -2.02 11.51
N ALA A 120 -14.65 -1.76 10.25
CA ALA A 120 -15.88 -1.04 9.96
C ALA A 120 -17.13 -1.90 10.22
N GLY A 121 -17.07 -3.22 10.02
CA GLY A 121 -18.13 -4.12 10.46
C GLY A 121 -18.35 -4.03 11.97
N ASP A 122 -17.28 -4.13 12.75
CA ASP A 122 -17.36 -4.10 14.21
C ASP A 122 -17.94 -2.76 14.74
N TYR A 123 -17.57 -1.62 14.11
CA TYR A 123 -18.00 -0.30 14.58
C TYR A 123 -19.46 0.08 14.28
N PHE A 124 -20.10 -0.57 13.30
CA PHE A 124 -21.47 -0.22 12.87
C PHE A 124 -22.53 -1.24 13.31
N TYR A 125 -22.10 -2.34 13.93
CA TYR A 125 -22.99 -3.41 14.43
C TYR A 125 -22.90 -3.62 15.95
N ASP A 126 -22.13 -2.80 16.67
CA ASP A 126 -22.16 -2.62 18.14
C ASP A 126 -22.95 -1.36 18.54
#